data_AF-A0A0F3GMR7-F1
#
_entry.id   AF-A0A0F3GMR7-F1
#
_cell.length_a   1.000
_cell.length_b   1.000
_cell.length_c   1.000
_cell.angle_alpha   90.00
_cell.angle_beta   90.00
_cell.angle_gamma   90.00
#
_symmetry.space_group_name_H-M   'P 1'
#
loop_
_entity.id
_entity.type
_entity.pdbx_description
1 polymer ?
#
loop_
_entity_poly.entity_id
_entity_poly.type
_entity_poly.pdbx_seq_one_letter_code
_entity_poly.pdbx_strand_id
1 'polypeptide(L)'
;MYAPGDKITMLPDQVVELATLAEGRTVPSVSIYVEVSTETGELISEPYSAIEQVPMAANLRHNHLDAALSKEVLEDPDLHELEVVGEFFPALKMLWKSSCVLRMEREIVRGQPEKHTRIDFNFYVSDDGTVEIQPRRRDAPLDLLVAEWMIYVNREWGGMLDECKVTGIYRVQPPMGRVRMSTHAAPHVG
;
A
#
# COMPACT_ATOMS: atom_id res chain seq x y z
N MET A 1 -1.69 -17.63 -8.17
CA MET A 1 -3.11 -17.86 -7.83
C MET A 1 -3.18 -18.09 -6.33
N TYR A 2 -4.10 -17.40 -5.65
CA TYR A 2 -4.27 -17.51 -4.20
C TYR A 2 -5.58 -18.23 -3.92
N ALA A 3 -5.52 -19.29 -3.12
CA ALA A 3 -6.65 -20.02 -2.58
C ALA A 3 -6.61 -19.97 -1.04
N PRO A 4 -7.72 -20.18 -0.33
CA PRO A 4 -7.68 -20.31 1.12
C PRO A 4 -6.71 -21.43 1.53
N GLY A 5 -5.67 -21.08 2.28
CA GLY A 5 -4.65 -22.02 2.75
C GLY A 5 -3.59 -22.45 1.72
N ASP A 6 -3.66 -21.97 0.47
CA ASP A 6 -2.69 -22.35 -0.57
C ASP A 6 -2.38 -21.18 -1.53
N LYS A 7 -1.15 -21.15 -2.05
CA LYS A 7 -0.75 -20.18 -3.08
C LYS A 7 0.11 -20.86 -4.13
N ILE A 8 -0.30 -20.71 -5.38
CA ILE A 8 0.56 -21.00 -6.53
C ILE A 8 1.26 -19.70 -6.91
N THR A 9 2.57 -19.63 -6.65
CA THR A 9 3.41 -18.48 -6.97
C THR A 9 3.59 -18.35 -8.49
N MET A 10 3.67 -17.12 -9.00
CA MET A 10 3.89 -16.87 -10.43
C MET A 10 5.34 -17.16 -10.85
N LEU A 11 6.26 -17.00 -9.90
CA LEU A 11 7.69 -17.24 -10.04
C LEU A 11 8.10 -18.40 -9.14
N PRO A 12 9.19 -19.13 -9.47
CA PRO A 12 9.75 -20.13 -8.57
C PRO A 12 10.11 -19.55 -7.22
N ASP A 13 9.94 -20.33 -6.15
CA ASP A 13 10.15 -19.85 -4.78
C ASP A 13 11.55 -19.28 -4.56
N GLN A 14 12.58 -19.89 -5.16
CA GLN A 14 13.96 -19.39 -5.13
C GLN A 14 14.09 -17.95 -5.65
N VAL A 15 13.33 -17.58 -6.68
CA VAL A 15 13.34 -16.21 -7.24
C VAL A 15 12.56 -15.26 -6.32
N VAL A 16 11.44 -15.72 -5.77
CA VAL A 16 10.64 -14.94 -4.81
C VAL A 16 11.47 -14.64 -3.55
N GLU A 17 12.21 -15.61 -3.03
CA GLU A 17 13.06 -15.45 -1.86
C GLU A 17 14.17 -14.42 -2.07
N LEU A 18 14.74 -14.32 -3.27
CA LEU A 18 15.76 -13.31 -3.59
C LEU A 18 15.22 -11.88 -3.52
N ALA A 19 13.97 -11.67 -3.92
CA ALA A 19 13.33 -10.35 -3.98
C ALA A 19 12.39 -10.04 -2.79
N THR A 20 12.23 -10.98 -1.85
CA THR A 20 11.37 -10.77 -0.68
C THR A 20 12.01 -9.75 0.27
N LEU A 21 11.28 -8.68 0.57
CA LEU A 21 11.62 -7.65 1.55
C LEU A 21 11.49 -8.15 2.99
N ALA A 22 12.26 -9.19 3.33
CA ALA A 22 12.26 -9.82 4.63
C ALA A 22 13.13 -9.05 5.64
N GLU A 23 12.65 -8.97 6.87
CA GLU A 23 13.35 -8.37 8.02
C GLU A 23 14.78 -8.90 8.18
N GLY A 24 15.70 -8.00 8.53
CA GLY A 24 17.12 -8.29 8.70
C GLY A 24 17.90 -8.49 7.41
N ARG A 25 17.27 -8.34 6.23
CA ARG A 25 17.93 -8.48 4.93
C ARG A 25 18.11 -7.15 4.23
N THR A 26 19.17 -7.06 3.44
CA THR A 26 19.36 -6.02 2.44
C THR A 26 18.93 -6.56 1.08
N VAL A 27 17.96 -5.90 0.45
CA VAL A 27 17.29 -6.42 -0.75
C VAL A 27 17.40 -5.43 -1.91
N PRO A 28 17.76 -5.87 -3.13
CA PRO A 28 17.71 -5.03 -4.31
C PRO A 28 16.28 -4.57 -4.60
N SER A 29 16.09 -3.27 -4.76
CA SER A 29 14.78 -2.64 -4.90
C SER A 29 14.79 -1.53 -5.95
N VAL A 30 13.62 -1.29 -6.53
CA VAL A 30 13.32 -0.04 -7.24
C VAL A 30 12.47 0.80 -6.30
N SER A 31 13.01 1.94 -5.90
CA SER A 31 12.42 2.83 -4.91
C SER A 31 11.93 4.12 -5.54
N ILE A 32 10.98 4.77 -4.87
CA ILE A 32 10.56 6.15 -5.15
C ILE A 32 10.73 6.98 -3.88
N TYR A 33 11.28 8.17 -4.04
CA TYR A 33 11.52 9.12 -2.96
C TYR A 33 10.63 10.35 -3.14
N VAL A 34 10.07 10.81 -2.03
CA VAL A 34 9.27 12.03 -1.93
C VAL A 34 9.62 12.77 -0.65
N GLU A 35 9.58 14.10 -0.70
CA GLU A 35 9.64 14.93 0.49
C GLU A 35 8.22 15.26 0.97
N VAL A 36 8.03 15.19 2.28
CA VAL A 36 6.74 15.38 2.94
C VAL A 36 6.88 16.46 4.01
N SER A 37 5.94 17.40 4.03
CA SER A 37 5.78 18.37 5.12
C SER A 37 5.43 17.67 6.42
N THR A 38 6.25 17.82 7.45
CA THR A 38 5.95 17.27 8.79
C THR A 38 4.74 17.95 9.43
N GLU A 39 4.47 19.21 9.08
CA GLU A 39 3.35 19.99 9.59
C GLU A 39 2.01 19.63 8.93
N THR A 40 1.99 19.41 7.61
CA THR A 40 0.73 19.21 6.86
C THR A 40 0.54 17.78 6.35
N GLY A 41 1.63 17.02 6.17
CA GLY A 41 1.62 15.71 5.51
C GLY A 41 1.61 15.80 3.99
N GLU A 42 1.56 17.01 3.42
CA GLU A 42 1.58 17.25 1.99
C GLU A 42 2.93 16.91 1.38
N LEU A 43 2.92 16.43 0.14
CA LEU A 43 4.13 16.22 -0.63
C LEU A 43 4.64 17.58 -1.13
N ILE A 44 5.92 17.87 -0.90
CA ILE A 44 6.51 19.20 -1.17
C ILE A 44 7.59 19.19 -2.25
N SER A 45 7.93 18.02 -2.78
CA SER A 45 8.89 17.86 -3.88
C SER A 45 8.30 17.04 -5.03
N GLU A 46 8.91 17.19 -6.20
CA GLU A 46 8.73 16.20 -7.27
C GLU A 46 9.34 14.86 -6.83
N PRO A 47 8.69 13.72 -7.13
CA PRO A 47 9.24 12.41 -6.83
C PRO A 47 10.42 12.08 -7.75
N TYR A 48 11.33 11.24 -7.26
CA TYR A 48 12.33 10.60 -8.12
C TYR A 48 12.49 9.12 -7.80
N SER A 49 12.94 8.34 -8.79
CA SER A 49 13.12 6.89 -8.64
C SER A 49 14.60 6.52 -8.60
N ALA A 50 14.92 5.46 -7.87
CA ALA A 50 16.28 4.92 -7.75
C ALA A 50 16.29 3.39 -7.77
N ILE A 51 17.37 2.80 -8.27
CA ILE A 51 17.67 1.38 -8.09
C ILE A 51 18.72 1.28 -7.00
N GLU A 52 18.42 0.54 -5.94
CA GLU A 52 19.26 0.51 -4.75
C GLU A 52 19.15 -0.82 -3.99
N GLN A 53 19.80 -0.88 -2.83
CA GLN A 53 19.71 -1.98 -1.89
C GLN A 53 19.15 -1.47 -0.57
N VAL A 54 17.95 -1.90 -0.21
CA VAL A 54 17.22 -1.42 0.97
C VAL A 54 17.42 -2.38 2.14
N PRO A 55 18.01 -1.95 3.27
CA PRO A 55 18.04 -2.74 4.49
C PRO A 55 16.65 -2.73 5.16
N MET A 56 16.05 -3.91 5.30
CA MET A 56 14.74 -4.09 5.92
C MET A 56 14.90 -4.24 7.43
N ALA A 57 14.67 -3.15 8.16
CA ALA A 57 14.82 -3.14 9.62
C ALA A 57 13.75 -3.96 10.35
N ALA A 58 12.50 -3.94 9.87
CA ALA A 58 11.38 -4.67 10.47
C ALA A 58 10.30 -5.05 9.44
N ASN A 59 9.59 -6.14 9.70
CA ASN A 59 8.34 -6.48 8.99
C ASN A 59 7.12 -6.29 9.90
N LEU A 60 6.49 -5.12 9.81
CA LEU A 60 5.25 -4.79 10.51
C LEU A 60 4.06 -5.52 9.88
N ARG A 61 3.24 -6.23 10.67
CA ARG A 61 2.15 -7.08 10.17
C ARG A 61 0.78 -6.63 10.67
N HIS A 62 -0.16 -6.50 9.74
CA HIS A 62 -1.55 -6.12 10.00
C HIS A 62 -2.20 -6.92 11.14
N ASN A 63 -2.09 -8.26 11.10
CA ASN A 63 -2.70 -9.15 12.08
C ASN A 63 -2.20 -8.93 13.52
N HIS A 64 -1.03 -8.31 13.72
CA HIS A 64 -0.49 -7.98 15.04
C HIS A 64 -0.80 -6.54 15.46
N LEU A 65 -0.96 -5.63 14.51
CA LEU A 65 -0.99 -4.18 14.75
C LEU A 65 -2.39 -3.57 14.65
N ASP A 66 -3.28 -4.13 13.82
CA ASP A 66 -4.59 -3.53 13.52
C ASP A 66 -5.46 -3.33 14.77
N ALA A 67 -5.29 -4.15 15.80
CA ALA A 67 -6.02 -4.03 17.06
C ALA A 67 -5.56 -2.82 17.89
N ALA A 68 -4.29 -2.44 17.80
CA ALA A 68 -3.68 -1.35 18.57
C ALA A 68 -3.62 -0.03 17.78
N LEU A 69 -3.64 -0.09 16.45
CA LEU A 69 -3.55 1.08 15.57
C LEU A 69 -4.93 1.54 15.12
N SER A 70 -5.54 2.41 15.89
CA SER A 70 -6.72 3.16 15.48
C SER A 70 -6.35 4.52 14.88
N LYS A 71 -7.33 5.16 14.23
CA LYS A 71 -7.18 6.53 13.73
C LYS A 71 -6.80 7.49 14.87
N GLU A 72 -7.48 7.34 16.00
CA GLU A 72 -7.27 8.17 17.20
C GLU A 72 -5.83 8.03 17.71
N VAL A 73 -5.29 6.81 17.75
CA VAL A 73 -3.89 6.53 18.16
C VAL A 73 -2.88 7.20 17.22
N LEU A 74 -3.13 7.16 15.90
CA LEU A 74 -2.23 7.74 14.91
C LEU A 74 -2.33 9.27 14.83
N GLU A 75 -3.47 9.85 15.22
CA GLU A 75 -3.72 11.30 15.19
C GLU A 75 -3.49 11.99 16.53
N ASP A 76 -3.31 11.24 17.62
CA ASP A 76 -3.02 11.80 18.95
C ASP A 76 -1.67 12.54 18.93
N PRO A 77 -1.63 13.87 19.10
CA PRO A 77 -0.39 14.64 19.04
C PRO A 77 0.57 14.36 20.20
N ASP A 78 0.06 13.91 21.35
CA ASP A 78 0.81 13.70 22.58
C ASP A 78 1.35 12.26 22.69
N LEU A 79 0.84 11.34 21.85
CA LEU A 79 1.33 9.97 21.78
C LEU A 79 2.53 9.86 20.84
N HIS A 80 3.73 9.69 21.41
CA HIS A 80 4.99 9.60 20.68
C HIS A 80 5.56 8.18 20.54
N GLU A 81 5.04 7.23 21.31
CA GLU A 81 5.49 5.84 21.31
C GLU A 81 4.29 4.88 21.40
N LEU A 82 4.44 3.71 20.79
CA LEU A 82 3.50 2.61 20.91
C LEU A 82 4.30 1.32 20.93
N GLU A 83 4.33 0.62 22.08
CA GLU A 83 5.22 -0.51 22.35
C GLU A 83 5.21 -1.58 21.25
N VAL A 84 4.01 -1.93 20.74
CA VAL A 84 3.86 -2.96 19.68
C VAL A 84 4.44 -2.55 18.32
N VAL A 85 4.63 -1.25 18.08
CA VAL A 85 5.25 -0.71 16.86
C VAL A 85 6.73 -0.37 17.09
N GLY A 86 7.10 -0.04 18.33
CA GLY A 86 8.47 0.30 18.72
C GLY A 86 8.94 1.63 18.11
N GLU A 87 10.22 1.68 17.74
CA GLU A 87 10.89 2.89 17.23
C GLU A 87 10.29 3.43 15.92
N PHE A 88 9.52 2.60 15.19
CA PHE A 88 8.93 2.98 13.91
C PHE A 88 7.64 3.81 14.06
N PHE A 89 7.12 3.98 15.29
CA PHE A 89 5.83 4.64 15.50
C PHE A 89 5.78 6.09 14.99
N PRO A 90 6.80 6.95 15.19
CA PRO A 90 6.79 8.30 14.63
C PRO A 90 6.76 8.30 13.09
N ALA A 91 7.53 7.41 12.45
CA ALA A 91 7.53 7.27 10.98
C ALA A 91 6.17 6.78 10.47
N LEU A 92 5.53 5.86 11.20
CA LEU A 92 4.20 5.36 10.88
C LEU A 92 3.13 6.46 10.95
N LYS A 93 3.19 7.35 11.97
CA LYS A 93 2.31 8.53 12.05
C LYS A 93 2.51 9.48 10.87
N MET A 94 3.76 9.68 10.44
CA MET A 94 4.05 10.50 9.27
C MET A 94 3.47 9.89 7.99
N LEU A 95 3.67 8.59 7.76
CA LEU A 95 3.08 7.89 6.62
C LEU A 95 1.55 7.92 6.63
N TRP A 96 0.93 7.79 7.81
CA TRP A 96 -0.52 7.94 7.98
C TRP A 96 -0.99 9.33 7.55
N LYS A 97 -0.34 10.38 8.05
CA LYS A 97 -0.69 11.77 7.76
C LYS A 97 -0.66 12.06 6.26
N SER A 98 0.39 11.63 5.56
CA SER A 98 0.47 11.77 4.09
C SER A 98 -0.56 10.93 3.36
N SER A 99 -0.88 9.73 3.86
CA SER A 99 -1.93 8.89 3.26
C SER A 99 -3.30 9.56 3.32
N CYS A 100 -3.59 10.28 4.41
CA CYS A 100 -4.81 11.09 4.52
C CYS A 100 -4.87 12.21 3.47
N VAL A 101 -3.74 12.88 3.19
CA VAL A 101 -3.64 13.90 2.13
C VAL A 101 -3.83 13.27 0.76
N LEU A 102 -3.10 12.19 0.45
CA LEU A 102 -3.21 11.46 -0.82
C LEU A 102 -4.65 10.98 -1.09
N ARG A 103 -5.32 10.43 -0.06
CA ARG A 103 -6.73 10.05 -0.16
C ARG A 103 -7.60 11.25 -0.48
N MET A 104 -7.42 12.38 0.23
CA MET A 104 -8.21 13.60 0.00
C MET A 104 -8.07 14.09 -1.44
N GLU A 105 -6.84 14.17 -1.95
CA GLU A 105 -6.58 14.55 -3.35
C GLU A 105 -7.24 13.60 -4.34
N ARG A 106 -7.14 12.29 -4.09
CA ARG A 106 -7.78 11.24 -4.91
C ARG A 106 -9.30 11.40 -4.94
N GLU A 107 -9.92 11.66 -3.80
CA GLU A 107 -11.37 11.88 -3.70
C GLU A 107 -11.82 13.17 -4.41
N ILE A 108 -11.03 14.24 -4.36
CA ILE A 108 -11.28 15.48 -5.10
C ILE A 108 -11.28 15.20 -6.60
N VAL A 109 -10.26 14.52 -7.12
CA VAL A 109 -10.16 14.17 -8.55
C VAL A 109 -11.31 13.26 -8.98
N ARG A 110 -11.69 12.32 -8.12
CA ARG A 110 -12.81 11.39 -8.37
C ARG A 110 -14.19 12.06 -8.27
N GLY A 111 -14.30 13.17 -7.54
CA GLY A 111 -15.54 13.93 -7.33
C GLY A 111 -16.56 13.26 -6.39
N GLN A 112 -16.21 12.13 -5.77
CA GLN A 112 -17.03 11.46 -4.77
C GLN A 112 -16.19 10.57 -3.85
N PRO A 113 -16.57 10.42 -2.57
CA PRO A 113 -15.88 9.51 -1.65
C PRO A 113 -15.85 8.07 -2.14
N GLU A 114 -14.89 7.30 -1.65
CA GLU A 114 -14.86 5.86 -1.87
C GLU A 114 -16.02 5.17 -1.14
N LYS A 115 -16.78 4.32 -1.85
CA LYS A 115 -17.90 3.56 -1.26
C LYS A 115 -17.42 2.16 -0.91
N HIS A 116 -17.33 1.86 0.37
CA HIS A 116 -17.01 0.51 0.86
C HIS A 116 -18.29 -0.29 1.12
N THR A 117 -18.83 -0.93 0.07
CA THR A 117 -20.09 -1.69 0.16
C THR A 117 -19.92 -3.20 0.34
N ARG A 118 -18.68 -3.72 0.45
CA ARG A 118 -18.42 -5.17 0.55
C ARG A 118 -17.56 -5.49 1.77
N ILE A 119 -17.95 -6.55 2.47
CA ILE A 119 -17.18 -7.12 3.58
C ILE A 119 -16.21 -8.14 2.97
N ASP A 120 -14.93 -7.97 3.23
CA ASP A 120 -13.89 -8.95 2.89
C ASP A 120 -13.70 -9.90 4.08
N PHE A 121 -13.19 -11.11 3.83
CA PHE A 121 -13.01 -12.14 4.86
C PHE A 121 -11.59 -12.71 4.82
N ASN A 122 -11.04 -12.97 6.00
CA ASN A 122 -9.83 -13.76 6.18
C ASN A 122 -10.23 -15.22 6.44
N PHE A 123 -9.49 -16.14 5.84
CA PHE A 123 -9.65 -17.59 6.00
C PHE A 123 -8.38 -18.16 6.62
N TYR A 124 -8.48 -18.72 7.82
CA TYR A 124 -7.40 -19.43 8.47
C TYR A 124 -7.67 -20.92 8.34
N VAL A 125 -6.73 -21.65 7.75
CA VAL A 125 -6.84 -23.09 7.52
C VAL A 125 -5.85 -23.79 8.43
N SER A 126 -6.36 -24.59 9.37
CA SER A 126 -5.57 -25.42 10.27
C SER A 126 -5.05 -26.68 9.58
N ASP A 127 -4.04 -27.32 10.15
CA ASP A 127 -3.42 -28.55 9.61
C ASP A 127 -4.42 -29.73 9.49
N ASP A 128 -5.48 -29.73 10.31
CA ASP A 128 -6.57 -30.72 10.27
C ASP A 128 -7.65 -30.41 9.22
N GLY A 129 -7.47 -29.33 8.45
CA GLY A 129 -8.41 -28.85 7.43
C GLY A 129 -9.55 -27.99 7.96
N THR A 130 -9.57 -27.66 9.25
CA THR A 130 -10.57 -26.75 9.82
C THR A 130 -10.37 -25.34 9.30
N VAL A 131 -11.44 -24.71 8.80
CA VAL A 131 -11.41 -23.34 8.27
C VAL A 131 -12.12 -22.39 9.24
N GLU A 132 -11.37 -21.43 9.78
CA GLU A 132 -11.91 -20.31 10.52
C GLU A 132 -12.07 -19.10 9.60
N ILE A 133 -13.27 -18.51 9.58
CA ILE A 133 -13.60 -17.37 8.74
C ILE A 133 -13.83 -16.16 9.64
N GLN A 134 -13.05 -15.10 9.44
CA GLN A 134 -13.19 -13.85 10.18
C GLN A 134 -13.45 -12.69 9.23
N PRO A 135 -14.40 -11.78 9.54
CA PRO A 135 -14.58 -10.57 8.76
C PRO A 135 -13.31 -9.71 8.87
N ARG A 136 -12.78 -9.27 7.73
CA ARG A 136 -11.70 -8.29 7.70
C ARG A 136 -12.29 -6.91 7.90
N ARG A 137 -11.78 -6.17 8.89
CA ARG A 137 -12.13 -4.77 9.09
C ARG A 137 -11.66 -3.96 7.88
N ARG A 138 -12.61 -3.50 7.06
CA ARG A 138 -12.35 -2.42 6.11
C ARG A 138 -12.02 -1.14 6.89
N ASP A 139 -11.18 -0.29 6.31
CA ASP A 139 -10.74 0.98 6.88
C ASP A 139 -9.77 0.85 8.07
N ALA A 140 -9.07 -0.29 8.19
CA ALA A 140 -7.91 -0.36 9.06
C ALA A 140 -6.88 0.71 8.62
N PRO A 141 -6.32 1.52 9.53
CA PRO A 141 -5.40 2.59 9.15
C PRO A 141 -4.21 2.12 8.32
N LEU A 142 -3.69 0.93 8.61
CA LEU A 142 -2.61 0.31 7.84
C LEU A 142 -3.03 -0.05 6.42
N ASP A 143 -4.27 -0.53 6.22
CA ASP A 143 -4.80 -0.84 4.89
C ASP A 143 -4.89 0.43 4.03
N LEU A 144 -5.40 1.52 4.62
CA LEU A 144 -5.46 2.82 3.93
C LEU A 144 -4.05 3.31 3.58
N LEU A 145 -3.14 3.29 4.55
CA LEU A 145 -1.77 3.76 4.36
C LEU A 145 -1.08 3.02 3.21
N VAL A 146 -1.10 1.69 3.24
CA VAL A 146 -0.49 0.89 2.18
C VAL A 146 -1.19 1.15 0.84
N ALA A 147 -2.52 1.23 0.82
CA ALA A 147 -3.26 1.47 -0.41
C ALA A 147 -2.93 2.81 -1.07
N GLU A 148 -2.95 3.92 -0.33
CA GLU A 148 -2.71 5.26 -0.89
C GLU A 148 -1.28 5.40 -1.41
N TRP A 149 -0.29 4.90 -0.67
CA TRP A 149 1.09 4.91 -1.16
C TRP A 149 1.27 4.05 -2.41
N MET A 150 0.68 2.85 -2.47
CA MET A 150 0.74 2.02 -3.67
C MET A 150 0.02 2.66 -4.86
N ILE A 151 -1.11 3.35 -4.63
CA ILE A 151 -1.80 4.11 -5.69
C ILE A 151 -0.92 5.24 -6.20
N TYR A 152 -0.31 6.01 -5.30
CA TYR A 152 0.61 7.09 -5.64
C TYR A 152 1.79 6.58 -6.48
N VAL A 153 2.52 5.55 -6.03
CA VAL A 153 3.66 5.00 -6.78
C VAL A 153 3.24 4.52 -8.18
N ASN A 154 2.11 3.80 -8.28
CA ASN A 154 1.61 3.32 -9.57
C ASN A 154 1.22 4.45 -10.52
N ARG A 155 0.67 5.55 -9.99
CA ARG A 155 0.36 6.75 -10.77
C ARG A 155 1.64 7.40 -11.29
N GLU A 156 2.64 7.60 -10.44
CA GLU A 156 3.89 8.25 -10.81
C GLU A 156 4.67 7.43 -11.86
N TRP A 157 4.84 6.13 -11.65
CA TRP A 157 5.50 5.27 -12.64
C TRP A 157 4.68 5.10 -13.93
N GLY A 158 3.35 5.04 -13.83
CA GLY A 158 2.48 5.04 -14.99
C GLY A 158 2.62 6.30 -15.83
N GLY A 159 2.67 7.47 -15.18
CA GLY A 159 2.92 8.77 -15.80
C GLY A 159 4.29 8.83 -16.46
N MET A 160 5.35 8.45 -15.73
CA MET A 160 6.72 8.41 -16.26
C MET A 160 6.84 7.56 -17.53
N LEU A 161 6.19 6.38 -17.58
CA LEU A 161 6.18 5.55 -18.78
C LEU A 161 5.50 6.23 -19.97
N ASP A 162 4.39 6.94 -19.74
CA ASP A 162 3.67 7.68 -20.78
C ASP A 162 4.48 8.88 -21.31
N GLU A 163 5.10 9.65 -20.40
CA GLU A 163 5.97 10.77 -20.73
C GLU A 163 7.18 10.34 -21.58
N CYS A 164 7.79 9.22 -21.22
CA CYS A 164 8.88 8.62 -22.00
C CYS A 164 8.41 7.95 -23.30
N LYS A 165 7.10 7.92 -23.59
CA LYS A 165 6.49 7.25 -24.75
C LYS A 165 6.85 5.76 -24.84
N VAL A 166 7.02 5.12 -23.69
CA VAL A 166 7.29 3.69 -23.60
C VAL A 166 5.97 2.94 -23.62
N THR A 167 5.85 1.92 -24.47
CA THR A 167 4.67 1.05 -24.44
C THR A 167 4.68 0.23 -23.14
N GLY A 168 3.74 0.53 -22.25
CA GLY A 168 3.52 -0.18 -21.00
C GLY A 168 2.23 -1.01 -20.99
N ILE A 169 2.01 -1.74 -19.90
CA ILE A 169 0.71 -2.36 -19.62
C ILE A 169 -0.02 -1.46 -18.63
N TYR A 170 -0.98 -0.69 -19.15
CA TYR A 170 -1.79 0.22 -18.36
C TYR A 170 -3.09 -0.45 -17.91
N ARG A 171 -3.39 -0.29 -16.63
CA ARG A 171 -4.70 -0.61 -16.08
C ARG A 171 -5.58 0.63 -16.21
N VAL A 172 -6.64 0.53 -17.01
CA VAL A 172 -7.50 1.67 -17.37
C VAL A 172 -8.92 1.39 -16.89
N GLN A 173 -9.56 2.39 -16.31
CA GLN A 173 -10.97 2.34 -15.93
C GLN A 173 -11.64 3.66 -16.31
N PRO A 174 -12.28 3.75 -17.48
CA PRO A 174 -12.97 4.97 -17.88
C PRO A 174 -14.20 5.22 -16.97
N PRO A 175 -14.72 6.46 -16.92
CA PRO A 175 -15.95 6.77 -16.19
C PRO A 175 -17.07 5.80 -16.57
N MET A 176 -17.71 5.18 -15.57
CA MET A 176 -18.78 4.18 -15.74
C MET A 176 -18.39 2.91 -16.54
N GLY A 177 -17.09 2.66 -16.74
CA GLY A 177 -16.57 1.49 -17.45
C GLY A 177 -16.02 0.40 -16.53
N ARG A 178 -15.81 -0.78 -17.12
CA ARG A 178 -15.05 -1.86 -16.47
C ARG A 178 -13.55 -1.62 -16.61
N VAL A 179 -12.79 -2.10 -15.63
CA VAL A 179 -11.32 -2.15 -15.69
C VAL A 179 -10.91 -2.99 -16.90
N ARG A 180 -9.95 -2.49 -17.67
CA ARG A 180 -9.33 -3.19 -18.81
C ARG A 180 -7.83 -2.93 -18.86
N MET A 181 -7.11 -3.79 -19.57
CA MET A 181 -5.69 -3.55 -19.89
C MET A 181 -5.57 -2.82 -21.23
N SER A 182 -4.56 -1.95 -21.34
CA SER A 182 -4.27 -1.13 -22.51
C SER A 182 -2.76 -1.00 -22.72
N THR A 183 -2.32 -0.82 -23.95
CA THR A 183 -0.93 -0.47 -24.30
C THR A 183 -0.70 1.04 -24.31
N HIS A 184 -1.76 1.83 -24.18
CA HIS A 184 -1.74 3.29 -24.14
C HIS A 184 -2.28 3.76 -22.79
N ALA A 185 -1.66 4.81 -22.24
CA ALA A 185 -2.12 5.46 -21.03
C ALA A 185 -3.53 6.04 -21.22
N ALA A 186 -4.37 5.89 -20.19
CA ALA A 186 -5.71 6.46 -20.14
C ALA A 186 -6.18 6.54 -18.69
N PRO A 187 -7.22 7.34 -18.38
CA PRO A 187 -7.68 7.54 -17.01
C PRO A 187 -8.10 6.25 -16.29
N HIS A 188 -7.76 6.16 -14.99
CA HIS A 188 -8.27 5.15 -14.07
C HIS A 188 -9.13 5.84 -13.00
N VAL A 189 -10.45 5.71 -13.11
CA VAL A 189 -11.44 6.39 -12.24
C VAL A 189 -11.86 5.52 -11.03
N GLY A 190 -11.20 4.39 -10.82
CA GLY A 190 -11.41 3.49 -9.68
C GLY A 190 -10.59 3.88 -8.46
#